data_AF-A0A7C2KNE5-F1
#
_entry.id   AF-A0A7C2KNE5-F1
#
_cell.length_a   1.000
_cell.length_b   1.000
_cell.length_c   1.000
_cell.angle_alpha   90.00
_cell.angle_beta   90.00
_cell.angle_gamma   90.00
#
_symmetry.space_group_name_H-M   'P 1'
#
loop_
_entity.id
_entity.type
_entity.pdbx_description
1 polymer ?
#
loop_
_entity_poly.entity_id
_entity_poly.type
_entity_poly.pdbx_seq_one_letter_code
_entity_poly.pdbx_strand_id
1 'polypeptide(L)' 'MNLAEMCYRLTATFPRAELYGMTGQMRRAAVSVPATIARGYGREKRGA' A
#
# COMPACT_ATOMS: atom_id res chain seq x y z
N MET A 1 -9.34 -3.21 2.36
CA MET A 1 -8.27 -2.18 2.31
C MET A 1 -7.83 -1.69 3.70
N ASN A 2 -8.00 -2.49 4.77
CA ASN A 2 -7.73 -2.04 6.14
C ASN A 2 -6.27 -1.59 6.36
N LEU A 3 -5.28 -2.33 5.85
CA LEU A 3 -3.86 -1.98 5.98
C LEU A 3 -3.51 -0.61 5.37
N ALA A 4 -3.99 -0.33 4.16
CA ALA A 4 -3.73 0.95 3.51
C ALA A 4 -4.35 2.12 4.30
N GLU A 5 -5.57 1.95 4.80
CA GLU A 5 -6.24 2.94 5.64
C GLU A 5 -5.47 3.20 6.95
N MET A 6 -5.02 2.14 7.63
CA MET A 6 -4.20 2.25 8.84
C MET A 6 -2.89 3.00 8.56
N CYS A 7 -2.19 2.70 7.45
CA CYS A 7 -0.98 3.42 7.06
C CYS A 7 -1.26 4.89 6.75
N TYR A 8 -2.38 5.21 6.10
CA TYR A 8 -2.77 6.61 5.83
C TYR A 8 -3.02 7.39 7.13
N ARG A 9 -3.76 6.79 8.08
CA ARG A 9 -4.06 7.40 9.39
C ARG A 9 -2.78 7.57 10.22
N LEU A 10 -1.91 6.56 10.27
CA LEU A 10 -0.65 6.61 11.00
C LEU A 10 0.28 7.70 10.45
N THR A 11 0.46 7.74 9.12
CA THR A 11 1.36 8.72 8.49
C THR A 11 0.82 10.15 8.51
N ALA A 12 -0.46 10.36 8.86
CA ALA A 12 -1.01 11.70 9.03
C ALA A 12 -0.41 12.45 10.22
N THR A 13 0.18 11.75 11.19
CA THR A 13 0.83 12.36 12.37
C THR A 13 2.31 12.65 12.15
N PHE A 14 2.87 12.35 10.97
CA PHE A 14 4.29 12.56 10.70
C PHE A 14 4.58 14.05 10.44
N PRO A 15 5.81 14.52 10.69
CA PRO A 15 6.22 15.86 10.33
C PRO A 15 5.99 16.14 8.84
N ARG A 16 5.59 17.36 8.48
CA ARG A 16 5.34 17.73 7.07
C ARG A 16 6.54 17.52 6.16
N ALA A 17 7.76 17.58 6.70
CA ALA A 17 9.00 17.29 5.98
C ALA A 17 9.05 15.86 5.40
N GLU A 18 8.35 14.90 6.02
CA GLU A 18 8.34 13.49 5.60
C GLU A 18 7.27 13.15 4.55
N LEU A 19 6.50 14.14 4.08
CA LEU A 19 5.38 13.90 3.15
C LEU A 19 5.83 13.15 1.88
N TYR A 20 6.96 13.57 1.30
CA TYR A 20 7.54 12.94 0.12
C TYR A 20 8.57 11.85 0.45
N GLY A 21 9.03 11.80 1.70
CA GLY A 21 9.95 10.78 2.24
C GLY A 21 9.19 9.55 2.75
N MET A 22 9.24 9.31 4.06
CA MET A 22 8.68 8.11 4.68
C MET A 22 7.17 7.97 4.44
N THR A 23 6.41 9.07 4.47
CA THR A 23 4.94 9.04 4.28
C THR A 23 4.57 8.49 2.91
N GLY A 24 5.19 9.02 1.85
CA GLY A 24 4.96 8.58 0.48
C GLY A 24 5.37 7.12 0.26
N GLN A 25 6.52 6.71 0.80
CA GLN A 25 7.01 5.33 0.69
C GLN A 25 6.07 4.34 1.38
N MET A 26 5.66 4.61 2.62
CA MET A 26 4.76 3.74 3.38
C MET A 26 3.39 3.58 2.71
N ARG A 27 2.80 4.68 2.23
CA ARG A 27 1.48 4.64 1.56
C ARG A 27 1.53 3.83 0.26
N ARG A 28 2.58 4.00 -0.56
CA ARG A 28 2.75 3.22 -1.80
C ARG A 28 2.96 1.74 -1.51
N ALA A 29 3.78 1.39 -0.51
CA ALA A 29 3.99 0.01 -0.11
C ALA A 29 2.70 -0.66 0.38
N ALA A 30 1.89 0.03 1.19
CA ALA A 30 0.64 -0.52 1.71
C ALA A 30 -0.38 -0.85 0.60
N VAL A 31 -0.40 -0.07 -0.49
CA VAL A 31 -1.29 -0.31 -1.64
C VAL A 31 -0.73 -1.39 -2.59
N SER A 32 0.59 -1.56 -2.67
CA SER A 32 1.22 -2.54 -3.57
C SER A 32 0.98 -3.98 -3.13
N VAL A 33 0.85 -4.24 -1.82
CA VAL A 33 0.58 -5.58 -1.25
C VAL A 33 -0.72 -6.19 -1.79
N PRO A 34 -1.91 -5.58 -1.59
CA PRO A 34 -3.15 -6.14 -2.12
C PRO A 34 -3.18 -6.18 -3.65
N ALA A 35 -2.56 -5.21 -4.32
CA ALA A 35 -2.43 -5.23 -5.78
C ALA A 35 -1.62 -6.44 -6.27
N THR A 36 -0.57 -6.83 -5.54
CA THR A 36 0.26 -8.00 -5.88
C THR A 36 -0.51 -9.30 -5.65
N ILE A 37 -1.26 -9.41 -4.55
CA ILE A 37 -2.12 -10.56 -4.28
C ILE A 37 -3.20 -10.69 -5.36
N ALA A 38 -3.88 -9.60 -5.71
CA ALA A 38 -4.92 -9.59 -6.74
C ALA A 38 -4.37 -10.00 -8.12
N ARG A 39 -3.17 -9.51 -8.49
CA ARG A 39 -2.48 -9.94 -9.72
C ARG A 39 -2.11 -11.42 -9.69
N GLY A 40 -1.60 -11.92 -8.56
CA GLY A 40 -1.28 -13.33 -8.38
C GLY A 40 -2.52 -14.23 -8.54
N TYR A 41 -3.62 -13.86 -7.90
CA TYR A 41 -4.90 -14.57 -8.03
C TYR A 41 -5.45 -14.54 -9.46
N GLY A 42 -5.36 -13.40 -10.14
CA GLY A 42 -5.76 -13.27 -11.54
C GLY A 42 -4.90 -14.10 -12.51
N ARG A 43 -3.65 -14.39 -12.14
CA ARG A 43 -2.76 -15.31 -12.88
C ARG A 43 -3.11 -16.77 -12.65
N GLU A 44 -3.49 -17.16 -11.44
CA GLU A 44 -3.91 -18.53 -11.14
C GLU A 44 -5.27 -18.89 -11.78
N LYS A 45 -6.16 -17.91 -11.92
CA LYS A 45 -7.50 -18.08 -12.54
C LYS A 45 -7.50 -18.13 -14.07
N ARG A 46 -6.46 -17.61 -14.73
CA ARG A 46 -6.23 -17.80 -16.18
C ARG A 46 -5.26 -18.96 -16.33
N GLY A 47 -5.82 -20.15 -16.46
CA GLY A 47 -5.11 -21.42 -16.44
C GLY A 47 -3.85 -21.49 -17.32
N ALA A 48 -2.90 -22.25 -16.79
CA ALA A 48 -2.20 -23.26 -17.58
C ALA A 48 -3.19 -24.22 -18.25
#